data_AF-A0A6J5GYC4-F1
#
_entry.id   AF-A0A6J5GYC4-F1
#
_cell.length_a   1.000
_cell.length_b   1.000
_cell.length_c   1.000
_cell.angle_alpha   90.00
_cell.angle_beta   90.00
_cell.angle_gamma   90.00
#
_symmetry.space_group_name_H-M   'P 1'
#
loop_
_entity.id
_entity.type
_entity.pdbx_description
1 polymer ?
#
loop_
_entity_poly.entity_id
_entity_poly.type
_entity_poly.pdbx_seq_one_letter_code
_entity_poly.pdbx_strand_id
1 'polypeptide(L)'
;MTPQSSFMVVAPLLPGKVAALRALLATMNHCPGSIDPDNALVPFGRFDRLHFARFAILDDVTAGDIALYGVKPADFPVYLVFLGDCDGSKQTFIDDLARKAGEGLRTIFSHCEGFNPGNALGSWMLAHDTPAAAAYVNWIGRPVRQIAEERALRNFLSANVPRGVDGRANGDPQSIRKHLRNLVDAERNAGRLSLTEPEPTPLGWRIREWLHAVWVPLVLLAALPFFIVALPFLAWKLRSLETTDPEVVYRPPEAQLAKLRALEDYDVTNQFTALGSVKPGRFRRYAVVVLLGLLDYSCRHIYNRGHLTRVQTIHFARWVLLDDKQRLMFASNYDGSLDSYMDDFINKVAWGLNLVFSNGVGYPRTNWLVVEGARNEQHFKNYLRRHELPTDVWYKAYPGLTAFDLATNTRIREGLEASSASDEQVREWLKLL
;
A
#
# COMPACT_ATOMS: atom_id res chain seq x y z
N MET A 1 1.63 20.64 1.11
CA MET A 1 1.14 19.25 1.28
C MET A 1 1.96 18.55 2.35
N THR A 2 1.29 17.83 3.25
CA THR A 2 1.94 16.96 4.23
C THR A 2 2.33 15.65 3.55
N PRO A 3 3.63 15.32 3.41
CA PRO A 3 4.02 14.07 2.77
C PRO A 3 3.67 12.88 3.66
N GLN A 4 3.21 11.78 3.05
CA GLN A 4 3.05 10.52 3.75
C GLN A 4 4.40 9.79 3.85
N SER A 5 4.56 9.03 4.94
CA SER A 5 5.66 8.10 5.14
C SER A 5 5.12 6.77 5.64
N SER A 6 5.98 5.78 5.66
CA SER A 6 5.62 4.44 6.09
C SER A 6 6.70 3.84 6.97
N PHE A 7 6.29 2.96 7.88
CA PHE A 7 7.19 2.11 8.67
C PHE A 7 6.86 0.65 8.43
N MET A 8 7.85 -0.21 8.66
CA MET A 8 7.66 -1.65 8.67
C MET A 8 8.64 -2.27 9.68
N VAL A 9 8.16 -2.52 10.88
CA VAL A 9 8.93 -3.20 11.92
C VAL A 9 8.92 -4.68 11.61
N VAL A 10 10.09 -5.28 11.44
CA VAL A 10 10.27 -6.70 11.13
C VAL A 10 11.11 -7.33 12.21
N ALA A 11 10.56 -8.31 12.93
CA ALA A 11 11.28 -8.97 14.01
C ALA A 11 11.06 -10.49 13.96
N PRO A 12 12.12 -11.32 14.06
CA PRO A 12 11.98 -12.77 14.18
C PRO A 12 11.13 -13.13 15.39
N LEU A 13 10.26 -14.13 15.26
CA LEU A 13 9.48 -14.67 16.37
C LEU A 13 10.28 -15.70 17.15
N LEU A 14 10.12 -15.68 18.47
CA LEU A 14 10.64 -16.73 19.33
C LEU A 14 10.03 -18.09 18.93
N PRO A 15 10.82 -19.18 18.95
CA PRO A 15 10.32 -20.53 18.64
C PRO A 15 9.07 -20.89 19.46
N GLY A 16 8.03 -21.41 18.77
CA GLY A 16 6.77 -21.81 19.40
C GLY A 16 5.81 -20.68 19.78
N LYS A 17 6.15 -19.40 19.54
CA LYS A 17 5.27 -18.27 19.89
C LYS A 17 4.20 -17.92 18.84
N VAL A 18 4.25 -18.49 17.65
CA VAL A 18 3.32 -18.17 16.54
C VAL A 18 1.85 -18.33 16.95
N ALA A 19 1.47 -19.46 17.55
CA ALA A 19 0.08 -19.71 17.93
C ALA A 19 -0.42 -18.75 19.02
N ALA A 20 0.42 -18.49 20.04
CA ALA A 20 0.09 -17.56 21.12
C ALA A 20 -0.06 -16.12 20.59
N LEU A 21 0.84 -15.71 19.69
CA LEU A 21 0.75 -14.38 19.08
C LEU A 21 -0.49 -14.25 18.18
N ARG A 22 -0.83 -15.25 17.36
CA ARG A 22 -2.08 -15.22 16.56
C ARG A 22 -3.31 -15.09 17.45
N ALA A 23 -3.35 -15.81 18.58
CA ALA A 23 -4.45 -15.70 19.53
C ALA A 23 -4.54 -14.28 20.14
N LEU A 24 -3.39 -13.67 20.47
CA LEU A 24 -3.32 -12.29 20.96
C LEU A 24 -3.76 -11.28 19.89
N LEU A 25 -3.30 -11.41 18.64
CA LEU A 25 -3.70 -10.53 17.54
C LEU A 25 -5.20 -10.67 17.23
N ALA A 26 -5.75 -11.88 17.35
CA ALA A 26 -7.19 -12.12 17.16
C ALA A 26 -8.06 -11.33 18.17
N THR A 27 -7.56 -11.04 19.39
CA THR A 27 -8.33 -10.22 20.36
C THR A 27 -8.42 -8.75 19.96
N MET A 28 -7.67 -8.31 18.94
CA MET A 28 -7.79 -6.95 18.41
C MET A 28 -8.99 -6.81 17.48
N ASN A 29 -9.55 -7.91 16.98
CA ASN A 29 -10.59 -7.91 15.96
C ASN A 29 -11.99 -8.16 16.56
N HIS A 30 -13.04 -7.59 15.95
CA HIS A 30 -14.43 -7.98 16.25
C HIS A 30 -14.72 -9.40 15.75
N CYS A 31 -14.23 -9.71 14.55
CA CYS A 31 -14.23 -11.03 13.93
C CYS A 31 -13.06 -11.10 12.93
N PRO A 32 -12.66 -12.29 12.43
CA PRO A 32 -11.58 -12.39 11.45
C PRO A 32 -11.78 -11.43 10.27
N GLY A 33 -10.76 -10.65 9.90
CA GLY A 33 -10.84 -9.66 8.83
C GLY A 33 -11.45 -8.30 9.21
N SER A 34 -12.04 -8.17 10.40
CA SER A 34 -12.66 -6.92 10.88
C SER A 34 -12.06 -6.46 12.20
N ILE A 35 -11.28 -5.39 12.15
CA ILE A 35 -10.57 -4.81 13.32
C ILE A 35 -11.53 -4.07 14.27
N ASP A 36 -11.28 -4.15 15.57
CA ASP A 36 -11.81 -3.18 16.54
C ASP A 36 -10.86 -1.96 16.56
N PRO A 37 -11.27 -0.78 16.05
CA PRO A 37 -10.41 0.41 16.02
C PRO A 37 -10.04 0.91 17.44
N ASP A 38 -10.80 0.54 18.46
CA ASP A 38 -10.59 0.92 19.86
C ASP A 38 -10.02 -0.24 20.71
N ASN A 39 -9.49 -1.28 20.07
CA ASN A 39 -8.91 -2.43 20.76
C ASN A 39 -7.86 -2.02 21.82
N ALA A 40 -7.75 -2.82 22.88
CA ALA A 40 -6.93 -2.51 24.05
C ALA A 40 -5.41 -2.51 23.79
N LEU A 41 -4.94 -3.23 22.76
CA LEU A 41 -3.49 -3.34 22.49
C LEU A 41 -2.98 -2.12 21.73
N VAL A 42 -3.64 -1.78 20.62
CA VAL A 42 -3.28 -0.65 19.76
C VAL A 42 -4.57 0.04 19.33
N PRO A 43 -5.03 1.09 20.05
CA PRO A 43 -6.27 1.78 19.74
C PRO A 43 -6.09 2.67 18.49
N PHE A 44 -6.10 2.04 17.31
CA PHE A 44 -5.80 2.65 16.03
C PHE A 44 -6.67 3.87 15.71
N GLY A 45 -7.93 3.90 16.19
CA GLY A 45 -8.84 5.02 16.02
C GLY A 45 -8.36 6.33 16.67
N ARG A 46 -7.40 6.28 17.61
CA ARG A 46 -6.83 7.46 18.30
C ARG A 46 -5.65 8.10 17.56
N PHE A 47 -5.29 7.59 16.39
CA PHE A 47 -4.19 8.10 15.57
C PHE A 47 -4.74 8.84 14.35
N ASP A 48 -4.81 10.16 14.44
CA ASP A 48 -5.30 11.09 13.42
C ASP A 48 -4.38 11.25 12.19
N ARG A 49 -3.20 10.61 12.22
CA ARG A 49 -2.20 10.60 11.16
C ARG A 49 -2.00 9.21 10.54
N LEU A 50 -2.74 8.19 10.97
CA LEU A 50 -2.58 6.82 10.49
C LEU A 50 -3.58 6.52 9.37
N HIS A 51 -3.12 6.22 8.17
CA HIS A 51 -4.01 5.80 7.07
C HIS A 51 -4.38 4.33 7.19
N PHE A 52 -3.35 3.49 7.21
CA PHE A 52 -3.47 2.03 7.26
C PHE A 52 -2.46 1.47 8.24
N ALA A 53 -2.82 0.39 8.93
CA ALA A 53 -1.88 -0.42 9.69
C ALA A 53 -2.20 -1.91 9.54
N ARG A 54 -1.20 -2.76 9.73
CA ARG A 54 -1.43 -4.20 9.85
C ARG A 54 -0.38 -4.92 10.67
N PHE A 55 -0.81 -6.02 11.28
CA PHE A 55 0.08 -7.07 11.74
C PHE A 55 -0.08 -8.29 10.83
N ALA A 56 1.05 -8.87 10.42
CA ALA A 56 1.09 -10.10 9.66
C ALA A 56 2.25 -10.97 10.15
N ILE A 57 2.04 -12.28 10.20
CA ILE A 57 3.08 -13.26 10.47
C ILE A 57 3.61 -13.82 9.15
N LEU A 58 4.89 -13.55 8.87
CA LEU A 58 5.57 -14.02 7.67
C LEU A 58 6.11 -15.43 7.86
N ASP A 59 5.28 -16.40 7.48
CA ASP A 59 5.60 -17.83 7.46
C ASP A 59 5.57 -18.34 6.01
N ASP A 60 6.73 -18.36 5.36
CA ASP A 60 6.86 -18.67 3.93
C ASP A 60 6.81 -20.18 3.67
N VAL A 61 5.59 -20.70 3.47
CA VAL A 61 5.36 -22.11 3.11
C VAL A 61 5.86 -22.47 1.71
N THR A 62 6.23 -21.49 0.89
CA THR A 62 6.74 -21.68 -0.49
C THR A 62 8.26 -21.68 -0.57
N ALA A 63 8.97 -21.35 0.51
CA ALA A 63 10.44 -21.27 0.53
C ALA A 63 11.14 -22.56 0.06
N GLY A 64 10.50 -23.71 0.28
CA GLY A 64 11.01 -25.01 -0.18
C GLY A 64 11.07 -25.17 -1.70
N ASP A 65 10.26 -24.42 -2.46
CA ASP A 65 10.19 -24.50 -3.93
C ASP A 65 11.53 -24.09 -4.60
N ILE A 66 12.41 -23.37 -3.88
CA ILE A 66 13.74 -23.01 -4.37
C ILE A 66 14.64 -24.24 -4.63
N ALA A 67 14.33 -25.39 -4.01
CA ALA A 67 15.03 -26.65 -4.25
C ALA A 67 14.96 -27.11 -5.71
N LEU A 68 13.91 -26.73 -6.44
CA LEU A 68 13.74 -27.04 -7.86
C LEU A 68 14.83 -26.40 -8.74
N TYR A 69 15.50 -25.36 -8.23
CA TYR A 69 16.61 -24.70 -8.91
C TYR A 69 17.98 -25.32 -8.55
N GLY A 70 18.00 -26.47 -7.85
CA GLY A 70 19.22 -27.13 -7.40
C GLY A 70 19.92 -26.41 -6.24
N VAL A 71 19.21 -25.55 -5.50
CA VAL A 71 19.74 -24.79 -4.36
C VAL A 71 19.08 -25.27 -3.08
N LYS A 72 19.87 -25.50 -2.02
CA LYS A 72 19.33 -25.86 -0.71
C LYS A 72 18.47 -24.72 -0.16
N PRO A 73 17.21 -24.97 0.27
CA PRO A 73 16.40 -23.96 0.95
C PRO A 73 17.13 -23.42 2.19
N ALA A 74 17.11 -22.10 2.34
CA ALA A 74 17.60 -21.45 3.55
C ALA A 74 16.57 -21.61 4.68
N ASP A 75 17.05 -21.71 5.90
CA ASP A 75 16.20 -21.73 7.10
C ASP A 75 15.92 -20.29 7.51
N PHE A 76 14.84 -19.72 6.99
CA PHE A 76 14.42 -18.37 7.34
C PHE A 76 13.56 -18.41 8.59
N PRO A 77 13.76 -17.49 9.55
CA PRO A 77 12.87 -17.43 10.70
C PRO A 77 11.49 -16.93 10.27
N VAL A 78 10.49 -17.23 11.10
CA VAL A 78 9.15 -16.66 10.97
C VAL A 78 9.20 -15.25 11.56
N TYR A 79 8.71 -14.25 10.83
CA TYR A 79 8.73 -12.86 11.29
C TYR A 79 7.35 -12.40 11.74
N LEU A 80 7.31 -11.57 12.78
CA LEU A 80 6.22 -10.62 12.96
C LEU A 80 6.54 -9.36 12.17
N VAL A 81 5.56 -8.90 11.40
CA VAL A 81 5.58 -7.61 10.74
C VAL A 81 4.53 -6.70 11.34
N PHE A 82 4.94 -5.52 11.78
CA PHE A 82 4.04 -4.41 12.07
C PHE A 82 4.27 -3.29 11.05
N LEU A 83 3.24 -3.00 10.28
CA LEU A 83 3.29 -2.18 9.09
C LEU A 83 2.32 -1.03 9.21
N GLY A 84 2.72 0.18 8.79
CA GLY A 84 1.77 1.29 8.67
C GLY A 84 2.14 2.34 7.62
N ASP A 85 1.11 3.08 7.20
CA ASP A 85 1.16 4.25 6.33
C ASP A 85 0.62 5.45 7.11
N CYS A 86 1.41 6.51 7.24
CA CYS A 86 1.09 7.64 8.11
C CYS A 86 1.46 8.99 7.49
N ASP A 87 0.79 10.04 7.93
CA ASP A 87 1.09 11.41 7.57
C ASP A 87 2.34 11.91 8.28
N GLY A 88 3.17 12.67 7.58
CA GLY A 88 4.36 13.32 8.12
C GLY A 88 5.51 12.35 8.41
N SER A 89 6.33 12.67 9.40
CA SER A 89 7.54 11.90 9.73
C SER A 89 7.24 10.57 10.40
N LYS A 90 7.80 9.49 9.85
CA LYS A 90 7.84 8.14 10.43
C LYS A 90 8.31 8.15 11.89
N GLN A 91 9.39 8.88 12.17
CA GLN A 91 9.97 8.95 13.51
C GLN A 91 8.94 9.46 14.52
N THR A 92 8.35 10.62 14.21
CA THR A 92 7.33 11.25 15.06
C THR A 92 6.11 10.34 15.26
N PHE A 93 5.75 9.58 14.23
CA PHE A 93 4.63 8.63 14.33
C PHE A 93 4.97 7.42 15.21
N ILE A 94 6.18 6.85 15.09
CA ILE A 94 6.64 5.77 15.98
C ILE A 94 6.72 6.26 17.43
N ASP A 95 7.13 7.50 17.67
CA ASP A 95 7.14 8.09 19.00
C ASP A 95 5.70 8.25 19.57
N ASP A 96 4.72 8.59 18.71
CA ASP A 96 3.30 8.63 19.09
C ASP A 96 2.74 7.24 19.41
N LEU A 97 3.08 6.23 18.62
CA LEU A 97 2.75 4.82 18.88
C LEU A 97 3.32 4.36 20.22
N ALA A 98 4.60 4.63 20.47
CA ALA A 98 5.25 4.22 21.71
C ALA A 98 4.63 4.88 22.96
N ARG A 99 4.11 6.10 22.82
CA ARG A 99 3.43 6.83 23.89
C ARG A 99 1.98 6.39 24.11
N LYS A 100 1.20 6.21 23.05
CA LYS A 100 -0.26 5.94 23.15
C LYS A 100 -0.61 4.45 23.21
N ALA A 101 0.21 3.57 22.64
CA ALA A 101 -0.02 2.13 22.54
C ALA A 101 1.15 1.31 23.12
N GLY A 102 1.97 1.92 23.98
CA GLY A 102 3.23 1.34 24.44
C GLY A 102 3.09 0.01 25.17
N GLU A 103 2.07 -0.15 26.02
CA GLU A 103 1.83 -1.40 26.77
C GLU A 103 1.43 -2.56 25.84
N GLY A 104 0.48 -2.33 24.94
CA GLY A 104 0.05 -3.36 24.00
C GLY A 104 1.12 -3.73 22.99
N LEU A 105 1.86 -2.74 22.44
CA LEU A 105 3.00 -3.00 21.55
C LEU A 105 4.11 -3.78 22.27
N ARG A 106 4.40 -3.48 23.55
CA ARG A 106 5.34 -4.28 24.36
C ARG A 106 4.88 -5.72 24.53
N THR A 107 3.59 -5.94 24.74
CA THR A 107 2.99 -7.28 24.88
C THR A 107 3.05 -8.06 23.55
N ILE A 108 2.81 -7.39 22.43
CA ILE A 108 2.96 -7.99 21.10
C ILE A 108 4.42 -8.35 20.85
N PHE A 109 5.33 -7.38 20.98
CA PHE A 109 6.76 -7.58 20.68
C PHE A 109 7.49 -8.47 21.69
N SER A 110 6.94 -8.77 22.88
CA SER A 110 7.52 -9.78 23.78
C SER A 110 7.51 -11.21 23.21
N HIS A 111 6.84 -11.43 22.08
CA HIS A 111 6.88 -12.67 21.32
C HIS A 111 8.04 -12.72 20.31
N CYS A 112 8.77 -11.62 20.14
CA CYS A 112 9.86 -11.48 19.19
C CYS A 112 11.23 -11.69 19.84
N GLU A 113 12.18 -12.21 19.08
CA GLU A 113 13.56 -12.32 19.48
C GLU A 113 14.17 -10.93 19.70
N GLY A 114 15.02 -10.79 20.72
CA GLY A 114 15.74 -9.56 21.02
C GLY A 114 14.90 -8.42 21.64
N PHE A 115 13.59 -8.61 21.85
CA PHE A 115 12.77 -7.65 22.58
C PHE A 115 12.74 -7.96 24.08
N ASN A 116 12.98 -6.94 24.90
CA ASN A 116 12.86 -6.99 26.35
C ASN A 116 11.96 -5.83 26.86
N PRO A 117 11.21 -6.02 27.96
CA PRO A 117 10.37 -4.96 28.52
C PRO A 117 11.13 -3.66 28.86
N GLY A 118 12.42 -3.76 29.18
CA GLY A 118 13.29 -2.59 29.46
C GLY A 118 13.73 -1.80 28.22
N ASN A 119 13.48 -2.28 26.99
CA ASN A 119 13.86 -1.54 25.79
C ASN A 119 13.06 -0.23 25.66
N ALA A 120 13.70 0.82 25.15
CA ALA A 120 13.01 2.00 24.63
C ALA A 120 12.25 1.59 23.36
N LEU A 121 10.93 1.47 23.45
CA LEU A 121 10.08 0.88 22.40
C LEU A 121 10.26 1.56 21.04
N GLY A 122 10.20 2.89 20.98
CA GLY A 122 10.36 3.63 19.72
C GLY A 122 11.73 3.37 19.06
N SER A 123 12.81 3.43 19.84
CA SER A 123 14.16 3.12 19.36
C SER A 123 14.29 1.67 18.88
N TRP A 124 13.66 0.72 19.59
CA TRP A 124 13.66 -0.68 19.17
C TRP A 124 12.90 -0.87 17.86
N MET A 125 11.73 -0.24 17.70
CA MET A 125 10.95 -0.29 16.45
C MET A 125 11.73 0.29 15.27
N LEU A 126 12.45 1.39 15.47
CA LEU A 126 13.28 2.01 14.44
C LEU A 126 14.49 1.16 14.05
N ALA A 127 15.09 0.47 15.02
CA ALA A 127 16.20 -0.46 14.76
C ALA A 127 15.74 -1.68 13.95
N HIS A 128 14.45 -2.03 14.02
CA HIS A 128 13.83 -3.13 13.28
C HIS A 128 13.04 -2.65 12.06
N ASP A 129 13.11 -1.35 11.73
CA ASP A 129 12.42 -0.81 10.56
C ASP A 129 13.14 -1.24 9.28
N THR A 130 12.40 -1.89 8.39
CA THR A 130 12.89 -2.32 7.08
C THR A 130 12.28 -1.43 6.00
N PRO A 131 13.08 -0.58 5.31
CA PRO A 131 12.54 0.32 4.31
C PRO A 131 12.02 -0.44 3.08
N ALA A 132 10.98 0.11 2.46
CA ALA A 132 10.53 -0.37 1.16
C ALA A 132 11.59 -0.10 0.08
N ALA A 133 11.85 -1.10 -0.75
CA ALA A 133 12.66 -0.96 -1.95
C ALA A 133 11.91 -0.20 -3.05
N ALA A 134 10.57 -0.28 -3.04
CA ALA A 134 9.69 0.61 -3.78
C ALA A 134 8.40 0.85 -3.00
N ALA A 135 7.85 2.05 -3.10
CA ALA A 135 6.55 2.37 -2.52
C ALA A 135 5.67 3.16 -3.50
N TYR A 136 4.37 2.89 -3.43
CA TYR A 136 3.33 3.61 -4.15
C TYR A 136 2.33 4.18 -3.15
N VAL A 137 1.99 5.47 -3.35
CA VAL A 137 0.96 6.19 -2.62
C VAL A 137 0.02 6.76 -3.66
N ASN A 138 -1.28 6.48 -3.53
CA ASN A 138 -2.28 6.91 -4.49
C ASN A 138 -2.22 8.41 -4.74
N TRP A 139 -2.31 9.20 -3.67
CA TRP A 139 -2.26 10.65 -3.75
C TRP A 139 -1.36 11.20 -2.65
N ILE A 140 -0.16 11.67 -3.04
CA ILE A 140 0.76 12.25 -2.07
C ILE A 140 0.18 13.61 -1.64
N GLY A 141 0.11 13.85 -0.33
CA GLY A 141 -0.35 15.12 0.21
C GLY A 141 -1.81 15.19 0.62
N ARG A 142 -2.54 14.06 0.60
CA ARG A 142 -3.90 13.94 1.15
C ARG A 142 -3.81 13.28 2.55
N PRO A 143 -3.77 14.06 3.64
CA PRO A 143 -3.72 13.51 4.99
C PRO A 143 -5.06 12.97 5.47
N VAL A 144 -5.03 12.11 6.49
CA VAL A 144 -6.22 11.50 7.12
C VAL A 144 -7.21 12.57 7.59
N ARG A 145 -6.71 13.65 8.19
CA ARG A 145 -7.54 14.81 8.58
C ARG A 145 -8.31 15.38 7.40
N GLN A 146 -7.64 15.63 6.27
CA GLN A 146 -8.29 16.15 5.07
C GLN A 146 -9.36 15.17 4.57
N ILE A 147 -9.09 13.85 4.60
CA ILE A 147 -10.07 12.84 4.20
C ILE A 147 -11.34 12.92 5.05
N ALA A 148 -11.19 13.05 6.38
CA ALA A 148 -12.32 13.16 7.30
C ALA A 148 -13.12 14.44 7.06
N GLU A 149 -12.44 15.58 6.92
CA GLU A 149 -13.05 16.88 6.63
C GLU A 149 -13.79 16.90 5.28
N GLU A 150 -13.18 16.34 4.22
CA GLU A 150 -13.80 16.26 2.90
C GLU A 150 -14.99 15.29 2.85
N ARG A 151 -14.95 14.20 3.64
CA ARG A 151 -16.12 13.31 3.82
C ARG A 151 -17.26 14.04 4.51
N ALA A 152 -16.97 14.77 5.59
CA ALA A 152 -17.98 15.56 6.31
C ALA A 152 -18.58 16.63 5.40
N LEU A 153 -17.74 17.31 4.61
CA LEU A 153 -18.18 18.30 3.63
C LEU A 153 -19.10 17.69 2.57
N ARG A 154 -18.70 16.56 1.96
CA ARG A 154 -19.54 15.86 0.96
C ARG A 154 -20.90 15.51 1.56
N ASN A 155 -20.92 14.89 2.74
CA ASN A 155 -22.17 14.51 3.39
C ASN A 155 -23.07 15.72 3.65
N PHE A 156 -22.49 16.82 4.15
CA PHE A 156 -23.21 18.07 4.38
C PHE A 156 -23.77 18.66 3.09
N LEU A 157 -22.95 18.78 2.04
CA LEU A 157 -23.39 19.32 0.76
C LEU A 157 -24.46 18.45 0.11
N SER A 158 -24.26 17.14 -0.01
CA SER A 158 -25.24 16.21 -0.59
C SER A 158 -26.59 16.22 0.16
N ALA A 159 -26.60 16.49 1.47
CA ALA A 159 -27.82 16.65 2.25
C ALA A 159 -28.55 17.99 2.00
N ASN A 160 -27.85 19.02 1.53
CA ASN A 160 -28.36 20.38 1.40
C ASN A 160 -28.45 20.87 -0.06
N VAL A 161 -28.06 20.08 -1.06
CA VAL A 161 -28.28 20.43 -2.47
C VAL A 161 -29.78 20.50 -2.75
N PRO A 162 -30.32 21.63 -3.25
CA PRO A 162 -31.72 21.72 -3.65
C PRO A 162 -32.01 20.74 -4.79
N ARG A 163 -32.88 19.76 -4.57
CA ARG A 163 -33.27 18.75 -5.57
C ARG A 163 -34.70 19.01 -6.06
N GLY A 164 -34.89 18.96 -7.38
CA GLY A 164 -36.20 18.95 -8.01
C GLY A 164 -36.91 17.61 -7.85
N VAL A 165 -38.10 17.50 -8.44
CA VAL A 165 -38.94 16.27 -8.39
C VAL A 165 -38.25 15.05 -9.02
N ASP A 166 -37.32 15.29 -9.95
CA ASP A 166 -36.49 14.27 -10.61
C ASP A 166 -35.20 13.93 -9.84
N GLY A 167 -35.01 14.50 -8.64
CA GLY A 167 -33.82 14.31 -7.81
C GLY A 167 -32.58 15.07 -8.28
N ARG A 168 -32.66 15.86 -9.36
CA ARG A 168 -31.53 16.65 -9.89
C ARG A 168 -31.52 18.04 -9.29
N ALA A 169 -30.34 18.67 -9.26
CA ALA A 169 -30.22 20.07 -8.89
C ALA A 169 -31.07 20.93 -9.85
N ASN A 170 -32.10 21.61 -9.31
CA ASN A 170 -33.03 22.41 -10.09
C ASN A 170 -32.86 23.90 -9.73
N GLY A 171 -32.49 24.71 -10.71
CA GLY A 171 -32.26 26.15 -10.55
C GLY A 171 -31.02 26.67 -11.27
N ASP A 172 -30.74 27.95 -11.08
CA ASP A 172 -29.52 28.59 -11.57
C ASP A 172 -28.28 28.00 -10.87
N PRO A 173 -27.30 27.41 -11.59
CA PRO A 173 -26.14 26.75 -10.99
C PRO A 173 -25.34 27.68 -10.06
N GLN A 174 -25.16 28.95 -10.43
CA GLN A 174 -24.40 29.91 -9.63
C GLN A 174 -25.12 30.23 -8.32
N SER A 175 -26.44 30.43 -8.38
CA SER A 175 -27.28 30.61 -7.20
C SER A 175 -27.18 29.43 -6.23
N ILE A 176 -27.28 28.19 -6.75
CA ILE A 176 -27.15 26.97 -5.93
C ILE A 176 -25.77 26.91 -5.26
N ARG A 177 -24.70 27.13 -6.03
CA ARG A 177 -23.33 27.11 -5.49
C ARG A 177 -23.13 28.20 -4.44
N LYS A 178 -23.64 29.41 -4.66
CA LYS A 178 -23.58 30.51 -3.69
C LYS A 178 -24.34 30.15 -2.41
N HIS A 179 -25.52 29.56 -2.53
CA HIS A 179 -26.30 29.10 -1.38
C HIS A 179 -25.54 28.05 -0.56
N LEU A 180 -24.99 27.02 -1.22
CA LEU A 180 -24.20 25.97 -0.57
C LEU A 180 -22.95 26.53 0.12
N ARG A 181 -22.24 27.48 -0.51
CA ARG A 181 -21.11 28.18 0.11
C ARG A 181 -21.53 28.92 1.39
N ASN A 182 -22.62 29.67 1.35
CA ASN A 182 -23.12 30.38 2.53
C ASN A 182 -23.48 29.42 3.68
N LEU A 183 -24.09 28.27 3.36
CA LEU A 183 -24.38 27.23 4.37
C LEU A 183 -23.10 26.66 4.97
N VAL A 184 -22.11 26.32 4.14
CA VAL A 184 -20.81 25.84 4.62
C VAL A 184 -20.12 26.88 5.49
N ASP A 185 -20.12 28.15 5.09
CA ASP A 185 -19.51 29.23 5.88
C ASP A 185 -20.23 29.41 7.23
N ALA A 186 -21.55 29.26 7.28
CA ALA A 186 -22.31 29.29 8.54
C ALA A 186 -21.94 28.11 9.46
N GLU A 187 -21.82 26.89 8.94
CA GLU A 187 -21.41 25.71 9.71
C GLU A 187 -19.96 25.80 10.20
N ARG A 188 -19.06 26.38 9.39
CA ARG A 188 -17.68 26.66 9.78
C ARG A 188 -17.62 27.68 10.91
N ASN A 189 -18.37 28.78 10.79
CA ASN A 189 -18.44 29.80 11.84
C ASN A 189 -19.05 29.26 13.15
N ALA A 190 -19.93 28.27 13.05
CA ALA A 190 -20.49 27.58 14.21
C ALA A 190 -19.60 26.44 14.76
N GLY A 191 -18.46 26.16 14.14
CA GLY A 191 -17.52 25.10 14.56
C GLY A 191 -17.99 23.67 14.30
N ARG A 192 -19.07 23.48 13.53
CA ARG A 192 -19.64 22.14 13.23
C ARG A 192 -18.99 21.48 12.02
N LEU A 193 -18.38 22.26 11.14
CA LEU A 193 -17.64 21.78 9.97
C LEU A 193 -16.25 22.42 9.95
N SER A 194 -15.21 21.61 9.76
CA SER A 194 -13.83 22.09 9.66
C SER A 194 -13.30 21.85 8.24
N LEU A 195 -12.70 22.88 7.65
CA LEU A 195 -11.97 22.80 6.38
C LEU A 195 -10.62 23.47 6.61
N THR A 196 -9.64 22.65 6.95
CA THR A 196 -8.30 23.10 7.32
C THR A 196 -7.48 23.31 6.07
N GLU A 197 -6.73 24.40 6.01
CA GLU A 197 -5.80 24.63 4.91
C GLU A 197 -4.68 23.57 4.92
N PRO A 198 -4.24 23.09 3.73
CA PRO A 198 -3.14 22.15 3.65
C PRO A 198 -1.85 22.74 4.22
N GLU A 199 -1.16 21.99 5.08
CA GLU A 199 0.14 22.42 5.60
C GLU A 199 1.16 22.62 4.47
N PRO A 200 2.06 23.62 4.57
CA PRO A 200 3.09 23.83 3.56
C PRO A 200 4.06 22.64 3.52
N THR A 201 4.46 22.27 2.31
CA THR A 201 5.41 21.16 2.13
C THR A 201 6.77 21.54 2.74
N PRO A 202 7.36 20.69 3.61
CA PRO A 202 8.66 20.99 4.21
C PRO A 202 9.74 21.25 3.15
N LEU A 203 10.52 22.33 3.32
CA LEU A 203 11.55 22.73 2.34
C LEU A 203 12.58 21.61 2.11
N GLY A 204 13.04 20.95 3.19
CA GLY A 204 13.98 19.83 3.09
C GLY A 204 13.42 18.65 2.29
N TRP A 205 12.09 18.40 2.38
CA TRP A 205 11.44 17.39 1.54
C TRP A 205 11.48 17.81 0.08
N ARG A 206 11.07 19.05 -0.26
CA ARG A 206 11.09 19.55 -1.64
C ARG A 206 12.48 19.48 -2.28
N ILE A 207 13.50 19.87 -1.55
CA ILE A 207 14.90 19.82 -2.01
C ILE A 207 15.30 18.36 -2.27
N ARG A 208 15.03 17.45 -1.33
CA ARG A 208 15.36 16.03 -1.49
C ARG A 208 14.65 15.40 -2.68
N GLU A 209 13.36 15.67 -2.86
CA GLU A 209 12.60 15.14 -4.00
C GLU A 209 13.13 15.68 -5.33
N TRP A 210 13.41 16.98 -5.40
CA TRP A 210 13.97 17.59 -6.60
C TRP A 210 15.36 17.03 -6.93
N LEU A 211 16.25 16.94 -5.93
CA LEU A 211 17.57 16.34 -6.09
C LEU A 211 17.46 14.89 -6.55
N HIS A 212 16.54 14.11 -5.98
CA HIS A 212 16.32 12.72 -6.40
C HIS A 212 15.79 12.63 -7.84
N ALA A 213 14.84 13.49 -8.22
CA ALA A 213 14.26 13.55 -9.55
C ALA A 213 15.30 13.91 -10.63
N VAL A 214 16.29 14.74 -10.29
CA VAL A 214 17.34 15.16 -11.24
C VAL A 214 18.53 14.20 -11.23
N TRP A 215 19.01 13.82 -10.05
CA TRP A 215 20.25 13.05 -9.91
C TRP A 215 20.12 11.62 -10.43
N VAL A 216 18.98 10.97 -10.23
CA VAL A 216 18.79 9.58 -10.70
C VAL A 216 18.90 9.48 -12.22
N PRO A 217 18.17 10.28 -13.04
CA PRO A 217 18.38 10.30 -14.49
C PRO A 217 19.79 10.63 -14.93
N LEU A 218 20.48 11.55 -14.23
CA LEU A 218 21.87 11.91 -14.55
C LEU A 218 22.83 10.73 -14.32
N VAL A 219 22.67 10.02 -13.20
CA VAL A 219 23.46 8.81 -12.91
C VAL A 219 23.16 7.71 -13.94
N LEU A 220 21.90 7.51 -14.31
CA LEU A 220 21.52 6.54 -15.34
C LEU A 220 22.10 6.91 -16.71
N LEU A 221 22.08 8.19 -17.07
CA LEU A 221 22.68 8.69 -18.31
C LEU A 221 24.20 8.50 -18.32
N ALA A 222 24.88 8.80 -17.21
CA ALA A 222 26.31 8.56 -17.07
C ALA A 222 26.67 7.07 -17.11
N ALA A 223 25.80 6.21 -16.58
CA ALA A 223 25.97 4.76 -16.62
C ALA A 223 25.59 4.12 -17.98
N LEU A 224 24.90 4.86 -18.86
CA LEU A 224 24.36 4.35 -20.11
C LEU A 224 25.40 3.66 -21.02
N PRO A 225 26.63 4.18 -21.21
CA PRO A 225 27.63 3.50 -22.03
C PRO A 225 27.98 2.10 -21.50
N PHE A 226 28.07 1.94 -20.18
CA PHE A 226 28.34 0.65 -19.55
C PHE A 226 27.16 -0.31 -19.73
N PHE A 227 25.93 0.19 -19.62
CA PHE A 227 24.73 -0.62 -19.90
C PHE A 227 24.66 -1.07 -21.36
N ILE A 228 24.99 -0.21 -22.32
CA ILE A 228 25.01 -0.56 -23.74
C ILE A 228 26.00 -1.71 -24.00
N VAL A 229 27.20 -1.64 -23.42
CA VAL A 229 28.22 -2.70 -23.55
C VAL A 229 27.78 -3.99 -22.85
N ALA A 230 27.16 -3.89 -21.68
CA ALA A 230 26.68 -5.06 -20.94
C ALA A 230 25.41 -5.69 -21.53
N LEU A 231 24.61 -4.94 -22.30
CA LEU A 231 23.28 -5.33 -22.75
C LEU A 231 23.24 -6.69 -23.48
N PRO A 232 24.14 -7.01 -24.43
CA PRO A 232 24.10 -8.31 -25.10
C PRO A 232 24.27 -9.48 -24.13
N PHE A 233 25.17 -9.33 -23.14
CA PHE A 233 25.39 -10.35 -22.12
C PHE A 233 24.19 -10.46 -21.17
N LEU A 234 23.65 -9.33 -20.70
CA LEU A 234 22.47 -9.31 -19.82
C LEU A 234 21.24 -9.90 -20.52
N ALA A 235 21.04 -9.58 -21.79
CA ALA A 235 19.97 -10.11 -22.63
C ALA A 235 20.11 -11.62 -22.83
N TRP A 236 21.32 -12.10 -23.18
CA TRP A 236 21.60 -13.52 -23.29
C TRP A 236 21.36 -14.25 -21.96
N LYS A 237 21.85 -13.70 -20.84
CA LYS A 237 21.71 -14.32 -19.51
C LYS A 237 20.25 -14.37 -19.07
N LEU A 238 19.51 -13.28 -19.28
CA LEU A 238 18.07 -13.23 -19.04
C LEU A 238 17.36 -14.31 -19.84
N ARG A 239 17.61 -14.35 -21.16
CA ARG A 239 16.94 -15.31 -22.05
C ARG A 239 17.24 -16.75 -21.67
N SER A 240 18.51 -17.05 -21.38
CA SER A 240 18.93 -18.36 -20.89
C SER A 240 18.12 -18.76 -19.65
N LEU A 241 18.04 -17.88 -18.64
CA LEU A 241 17.28 -18.17 -17.42
C LEU A 241 15.77 -18.31 -17.67
N GLU A 242 15.15 -17.47 -18.51
CA GLU A 242 13.73 -17.64 -18.85
C GLU A 242 13.42 -19.00 -19.50
N THR A 243 14.36 -19.51 -20.30
CA THR A 243 14.22 -20.82 -20.96
C THR A 243 14.56 -22.01 -20.08
N THR A 244 15.45 -21.86 -19.08
CA THR A 244 15.92 -22.98 -18.25
C THR A 244 15.33 -23.01 -16.85
N ASP A 245 14.76 -21.90 -16.36
CA ASP A 245 14.09 -21.87 -15.05
C ASP A 245 12.95 -22.92 -15.03
N PRO A 246 12.83 -23.71 -13.95
CA PRO A 246 11.73 -24.66 -13.79
C PRO A 246 10.39 -23.92 -13.63
N GLU A 247 9.34 -24.52 -14.17
CA GLU A 247 7.96 -24.05 -13.96
C GLU A 247 7.35 -24.70 -12.72
N VAL A 248 6.77 -23.88 -11.84
CA VAL A 248 6.11 -24.34 -10.61
C VAL A 248 4.62 -24.01 -10.75
N VAL A 249 3.81 -25.02 -11.08
CA VAL A 249 2.38 -24.84 -11.40
C VAL A 249 1.53 -25.61 -10.39
N TYR A 250 1.71 -25.32 -9.11
CA TYR A 250 0.92 -25.93 -8.05
C TYR A 250 -0.38 -25.16 -7.81
N ARG A 251 -1.47 -25.89 -7.58
CA ARG A 251 -2.73 -25.30 -7.13
C ARG A 251 -2.67 -25.09 -5.60
N PRO A 252 -3.06 -23.92 -5.08
CA PRO A 252 -3.17 -23.73 -3.64
C PRO A 252 -4.24 -24.67 -3.04
N PRO A 253 -4.01 -25.25 -1.85
CA PRO A 253 -5.01 -26.08 -1.17
C PRO A 253 -6.27 -25.28 -0.82
N GLU A 254 -7.46 -25.88 -0.98
CA GLU A 254 -8.72 -25.20 -0.68
C GLU A 254 -8.83 -24.73 0.78
N ALA A 255 -8.26 -25.50 1.72
CA ALA A 255 -8.23 -25.13 3.13
C ALA A 255 -7.40 -23.85 3.40
N GLN A 256 -6.35 -23.58 2.61
CA GLN A 256 -5.60 -22.33 2.68
C GLN A 256 -6.44 -21.18 2.12
N LEU A 257 -7.05 -21.39 0.95
CA LEU A 257 -7.92 -20.39 0.32
C LEU A 257 -9.10 -20.00 1.21
N ALA A 258 -9.74 -20.96 1.87
CA ALA A 258 -10.84 -20.69 2.79
C ALA A 258 -10.43 -19.80 3.97
N LYS A 259 -9.20 -19.95 4.48
CA LYS A 259 -8.66 -19.08 5.54
C LYS A 259 -8.41 -17.66 5.05
N LEU A 260 -7.89 -17.51 3.83
CA LEU A 260 -7.63 -16.19 3.24
C LEU A 260 -8.94 -15.45 2.95
N ARG A 261 -9.89 -16.11 2.28
CA ARG A 261 -11.23 -15.56 2.00
C ARG A 261 -11.99 -15.14 3.27
N ALA A 262 -11.79 -15.83 4.39
CA ALA A 262 -12.41 -15.47 5.65
C ALA A 262 -11.92 -14.12 6.24
N LEU A 263 -10.85 -13.55 5.67
CA LEU A 263 -10.26 -12.26 6.05
C LEU A 263 -10.52 -11.14 5.02
N GLU A 264 -11.16 -11.47 3.90
CA GLU A 264 -11.39 -10.57 2.76
C GLU A 264 -12.84 -10.04 2.76
N ASP A 265 -13.06 -8.93 2.07
CA ASP A 265 -14.38 -8.38 1.71
C ASP A 265 -15.26 -7.88 2.87
N TYR A 266 -14.66 -7.39 3.96
CA TYR A 266 -15.36 -6.75 5.09
C TYR A 266 -15.56 -5.23 4.93
N ASP A 267 -14.86 -4.59 3.98
CA ASP A 267 -15.04 -3.19 3.59
C ASP A 267 -14.95 -3.09 2.05
N VAL A 268 -15.23 -1.92 1.47
CA VAL A 268 -15.01 -1.62 0.05
C VAL A 268 -13.53 -1.69 -0.36
N THR A 269 -12.64 -1.78 0.63
CA THR A 269 -11.19 -1.89 0.49
C THR A 269 -10.72 -3.15 1.18
N ASN A 270 -9.77 -3.83 0.56
CA ASN A 270 -9.11 -5.02 1.06
C ASN A 270 -7.62 -4.79 1.29
N GLN A 271 -7.04 -5.70 2.07
CA GLN A 271 -5.61 -5.85 2.25
C GLN A 271 -5.09 -7.00 1.38
N PHE A 272 -3.84 -6.90 0.95
CA PHE A 272 -3.11 -8.05 0.39
C PHE A 272 -1.69 -8.07 0.95
N THR A 273 -1.23 -9.23 1.43
CA THR A 273 0.13 -9.47 1.89
C THR A 273 0.65 -10.74 1.22
N ALA A 274 1.79 -10.65 0.54
CA ALA A 274 2.44 -11.81 -0.06
C ALA A 274 3.94 -11.82 0.22
N LEU A 275 4.50 -13.01 0.28
CA LEU A 275 5.93 -13.26 0.46
C LEU A 275 6.37 -14.37 -0.46
N GLY A 276 7.53 -14.21 -1.09
CA GLY A 276 8.14 -15.27 -1.87
C GLY A 276 9.64 -15.14 -2.02
N SER A 277 10.26 -16.26 -2.36
CA SER A 277 11.69 -16.35 -2.62
C SER A 277 12.05 -15.74 -3.97
N VAL A 278 13.15 -14.99 -4.02
CA VAL A 278 13.78 -14.54 -5.26
C VAL A 278 14.52 -15.72 -5.87
N LYS A 279 14.36 -15.93 -7.18
CA LYS A 279 15.09 -16.96 -7.94
C LYS A 279 16.59 -16.84 -7.72
N PRO A 280 17.32 -17.97 -7.65
CA PRO A 280 18.72 -17.96 -7.24
C PRO A 280 19.64 -17.28 -8.24
N GLY A 281 20.81 -16.87 -7.73
CA GLY A 281 21.90 -16.30 -8.51
C GLY A 281 21.96 -14.78 -8.48
N ARG A 282 23.19 -14.26 -8.63
CA ARG A 282 23.48 -12.82 -8.56
C ARG A 282 22.70 -12.01 -9.59
N PHE A 283 22.50 -12.55 -10.79
CA PHE A 283 21.76 -11.87 -11.86
C PHE A 283 20.34 -11.51 -11.42
N ARG A 284 19.55 -12.48 -10.93
CA ARG A 284 18.15 -12.26 -10.48
C ARG A 284 18.09 -11.29 -9.30
N ARG A 285 19.04 -11.44 -8.37
CA ARG A 285 19.14 -10.58 -7.18
C ARG A 285 19.49 -9.12 -7.52
N TYR A 286 20.37 -8.86 -8.49
CA TYR A 286 20.62 -7.50 -8.96
C TYR A 286 19.48 -6.98 -9.83
N ALA A 287 18.89 -7.82 -10.68
CA ALA A 287 17.76 -7.45 -11.53
C ALA A 287 16.58 -6.95 -10.69
N VAL A 288 16.16 -7.68 -9.66
CA VAL A 288 15.04 -7.26 -8.80
C VAL A 288 15.33 -5.95 -8.08
N VAL A 289 16.57 -5.71 -7.62
CA VAL A 289 16.97 -4.45 -6.99
C VAL A 289 16.88 -3.28 -7.96
N VAL A 290 17.44 -3.43 -9.18
CA VAL A 290 17.42 -2.39 -10.20
C VAL A 290 15.97 -2.08 -10.62
N LEU A 291 15.17 -3.11 -10.88
CA LEU A 291 13.79 -2.96 -11.33
C LEU A 291 12.90 -2.35 -10.25
N LEU A 292 13.10 -2.70 -8.97
CA LEU A 292 12.43 -2.03 -7.85
C LEU A 292 12.87 -0.58 -7.71
N GLY A 293 14.15 -0.26 -7.90
CA GLY A 293 14.61 1.14 -7.90
C GLY A 293 13.99 1.98 -9.01
N LEU A 294 13.85 1.42 -10.21
CA LEU A 294 13.14 2.07 -11.32
C LEU A 294 11.64 2.23 -11.02
N LEU A 295 11.03 1.23 -10.39
CA LEU A 295 9.64 1.28 -9.97
C LEU A 295 9.42 2.36 -8.89
N ASP A 296 10.28 2.45 -7.89
CA ASP A 296 10.24 3.46 -6.83
C ASP A 296 10.31 4.87 -7.43
N TYR A 297 11.32 5.10 -8.28
CA TYR A 297 11.46 6.36 -8.99
C TYR A 297 10.19 6.72 -9.77
N SER A 298 9.63 5.75 -10.49
CA SER A 298 8.41 5.96 -11.29
C SER A 298 7.20 6.25 -10.42
N CYS A 299 7.00 5.52 -9.33
CA CYS A 299 5.90 5.75 -8.38
C CYS A 299 5.99 7.13 -7.75
N ARG A 300 7.20 7.52 -7.34
CA ARG A 300 7.49 8.75 -6.62
C ARG A 300 7.32 10.01 -7.48
N HIS A 301 7.78 9.96 -8.73
CA HIS A 301 7.87 11.16 -9.59
C HIS A 301 6.85 11.19 -10.74
N ILE A 302 6.31 10.05 -11.16
CA ILE A 302 5.40 9.95 -12.31
C ILE A 302 3.99 9.57 -11.86
N TYR A 303 3.86 8.57 -10.99
CA TYR A 303 2.57 7.99 -10.57
C TYR A 303 2.18 8.39 -9.15
N ASN A 304 2.08 9.69 -8.87
CA ASN A 304 1.81 10.21 -7.52
C ASN A 304 0.46 10.96 -7.37
N ARG A 305 -0.42 10.87 -8.39
CA ARG A 305 -1.71 11.58 -8.48
C ARG A 305 -2.88 10.70 -8.93
N GLY A 306 -3.16 9.65 -8.17
CA GLY A 306 -4.42 8.90 -8.21
C GLY A 306 -4.40 7.63 -9.05
N HIS A 307 -3.29 7.30 -9.70
CA HIS A 307 -3.18 6.09 -10.52
C HIS A 307 -1.75 5.55 -10.56
N LEU A 308 -1.63 4.21 -10.55
CA LEU A 308 -0.41 3.51 -10.91
C LEU A 308 -0.60 3.01 -12.33
N THR A 309 -0.02 3.71 -13.31
CA THR A 309 -0.30 3.52 -14.74
C THR A 309 -1.80 3.67 -15.06
N ARG A 310 -2.56 2.57 -15.20
CA ARG A 310 -4.01 2.53 -15.46
C ARG A 310 -4.85 2.03 -14.29
N VAL A 311 -4.23 1.61 -13.18
CA VAL A 311 -4.94 1.12 -11.99
C VAL A 311 -5.14 2.27 -11.02
N GLN A 312 -6.39 2.53 -10.63
CA GLN A 312 -6.79 3.65 -9.76
C GLN A 312 -7.24 3.19 -8.36
N THR A 313 -7.42 1.88 -8.18
CA THR A 313 -8.00 1.26 -6.98
C THR A 313 -7.00 1.01 -5.87
N ILE A 314 -5.70 1.26 -6.09
CA ILE A 314 -4.66 1.05 -5.07
C ILE A 314 -4.55 2.31 -4.22
N HIS A 315 -4.65 2.18 -2.90
CA HIS A 315 -4.38 3.27 -1.94
C HIS A 315 -2.89 3.38 -1.63
N PHE A 316 -2.29 2.27 -1.21
CA PHE A 316 -0.86 2.15 -0.90
C PHE A 316 -0.38 0.78 -1.36
N ALA A 317 0.84 0.72 -1.87
CA ALA A 317 1.52 -0.55 -2.14
C ALA A 317 3.01 -0.42 -1.86
N ARG A 318 3.66 -1.54 -1.50
CA ARG A 318 5.08 -1.55 -1.21
C ARG A 318 5.72 -2.90 -1.51
N TRP A 319 7.00 -2.83 -1.83
CA TRP A 319 7.87 -3.95 -2.12
C TRP A 319 9.07 -3.88 -1.17
N VAL A 320 9.28 -4.93 -0.38
CA VAL A 320 10.28 -4.94 0.69
C VAL A 320 11.17 -6.17 0.50
N LEU A 321 12.46 -5.94 0.30
CA LEU A 321 13.44 -7.01 0.19
C LEU A 321 13.86 -7.45 1.60
N LEU A 322 13.78 -8.75 1.87
CA LEU A 322 14.13 -9.38 3.14
C LEU A 322 15.30 -10.34 2.96
N ASP A 323 15.97 -10.67 4.07
CA ASP A 323 16.99 -11.72 4.18
C ASP A 323 18.10 -11.59 3.15
N ASP A 324 18.79 -10.46 3.20
CA ASP A 324 19.82 -10.14 2.23
C ASP A 324 19.26 -10.21 0.78
N LYS A 325 18.02 -9.75 0.56
CA LYS A 325 17.35 -9.71 -0.76
C LYS A 325 17.10 -11.10 -1.37
N GLN A 326 17.02 -12.13 -0.53
CA GLN A 326 16.64 -13.49 -0.95
C GLN A 326 15.13 -13.67 -1.00
N ARG A 327 14.36 -12.85 -0.28
CA ARG A 327 12.90 -12.85 -0.33
C ARG A 327 12.36 -11.46 -0.63
N LEU A 328 11.17 -11.42 -1.23
CA LEU A 328 10.43 -10.20 -1.53
C LEU A 328 9.06 -10.29 -0.87
N MET A 329 8.77 -9.35 0.03
CA MET A 329 7.44 -9.11 0.53
C MET A 329 6.76 -8.05 -0.33
N PHE A 330 5.50 -8.29 -0.68
CA PHE A 330 4.61 -7.30 -1.27
C PHE A 330 3.41 -7.09 -0.36
N ALA A 331 3.03 -5.84 -0.13
CA ALA A 331 1.84 -5.49 0.61
C ALA A 331 1.09 -4.36 -0.10
N SER A 332 -0.22 -4.49 -0.25
CA SER A 332 -1.08 -3.43 -0.80
C SER A 332 -2.39 -3.28 -0.04
N ASN A 333 -2.96 -2.08 -0.12
CA ASN A 333 -4.32 -1.73 0.28
C ASN A 333 -5.05 -1.28 -0.99
N TYR A 334 -6.17 -1.91 -1.34
CA TYR A 334 -6.83 -1.72 -2.64
C TYR A 334 -8.35 -1.82 -2.54
N ASP A 335 -9.07 -1.23 -3.48
CA ASP A 335 -10.54 -1.29 -3.55
C ASP A 335 -11.05 -2.52 -4.31
N GLY A 336 -12.21 -3.02 -3.89
CA GLY A 336 -12.89 -4.15 -4.51
C GLY A 336 -12.40 -5.50 -4.01
N SER A 337 -12.93 -6.57 -4.62
CA SER A 337 -12.53 -7.95 -4.31
C SER A 337 -11.15 -8.27 -4.85
N LEU A 338 -10.48 -9.27 -4.28
CA LEU A 338 -9.17 -9.71 -4.81
C LEU A 338 -9.25 -10.11 -6.29
N ASP A 339 -10.32 -10.79 -6.71
CA ASP A 339 -10.46 -11.20 -8.12
C ASP A 339 -10.51 -9.99 -9.05
N SER A 340 -11.30 -8.96 -8.72
CA SER A 340 -11.36 -7.72 -9.51
C SER A 340 -10.01 -6.99 -9.55
N TYR A 341 -9.29 -7.01 -8.44
CA TYR A 341 -7.96 -6.42 -8.34
C TYR A 341 -6.93 -7.16 -9.20
N MET A 342 -6.99 -8.49 -9.23
CA MET A 342 -6.12 -9.32 -10.07
C MET A 342 -6.44 -9.18 -11.55
N ASP A 343 -7.72 -9.10 -11.91
CA ASP A 343 -8.12 -8.88 -13.30
C ASP A 343 -7.62 -7.51 -13.81
N ASP A 344 -7.68 -6.48 -12.98
CA ASP A 344 -7.09 -5.18 -13.28
C ASP A 344 -5.58 -5.28 -13.51
N PHE A 345 -4.88 -6.05 -12.68
CA PHE A 345 -3.45 -6.27 -12.88
C PHE A 345 -3.13 -7.00 -14.18
N ILE A 346 -3.80 -8.11 -14.45
CA ILE A 346 -3.58 -8.93 -15.63
C ILE A 346 -3.88 -8.12 -16.90
N ASN A 347 -5.02 -7.43 -16.94
CA ASN A 347 -5.50 -6.77 -18.14
C ASN A 347 -4.82 -5.41 -18.38
N LYS A 348 -4.50 -4.66 -17.32
CA LYS A 348 -4.01 -3.28 -17.47
C LYS A 348 -2.49 -3.17 -17.31
N VAL A 349 -1.86 -4.04 -16.51
CA VAL A 349 -0.47 -3.83 -16.05
C VAL A 349 0.35 -5.12 -15.92
N ALA A 350 -0.02 -6.21 -16.61
CA ALA A 350 0.74 -7.46 -16.59
C ALA A 350 2.22 -7.27 -16.89
N TRP A 351 2.56 -6.36 -17.81
CA TRP A 351 3.94 -6.00 -18.13
C TRP A 351 4.71 -5.49 -16.89
N GLY A 352 4.07 -4.68 -16.04
CA GLY A 352 4.66 -4.10 -14.84
C GLY A 352 4.82 -5.14 -13.72
N LEU A 353 3.84 -6.04 -13.58
CA LEU A 353 3.98 -7.19 -12.69
C LEU A 353 5.14 -8.09 -13.11
N ASN A 354 5.21 -8.41 -14.41
CA ASN A 354 6.23 -9.28 -14.98
C ASN A 354 7.64 -8.73 -14.71
N LEU A 355 7.84 -7.41 -14.81
CA LEU A 355 9.16 -6.79 -14.56
C LEU A 355 9.74 -7.16 -13.18
N VAL A 356 8.93 -7.05 -12.12
CA VAL A 356 9.41 -7.31 -10.76
C VAL A 356 9.27 -8.78 -10.40
N PHE A 357 8.04 -9.31 -10.50
CA PHE A 357 7.68 -10.60 -9.90
C PHE A 357 8.15 -11.81 -10.70
N SER A 358 8.54 -11.68 -11.97
CA SER A 358 9.16 -12.79 -12.73
C SER A 358 10.50 -13.27 -12.17
N ASN A 359 11.10 -12.48 -11.28
CA ASN A 359 12.27 -12.85 -10.49
C ASN A 359 11.92 -13.69 -9.26
N GLY A 360 10.63 -13.93 -8.96
CA GLY A 360 10.16 -14.79 -7.88
C GLY A 360 10.06 -16.26 -8.29
N VAL A 361 10.40 -17.16 -7.37
CA VAL A 361 10.25 -18.61 -7.54
C VAL A 361 8.79 -18.95 -7.80
N GLY A 362 8.51 -19.65 -8.90
CA GLY A 362 7.17 -20.07 -9.29
C GLY A 362 6.31 -19.05 -10.04
N TYR A 363 6.82 -17.84 -10.30
CA TYR A 363 6.12 -16.91 -11.18
C TYR A 363 5.99 -17.50 -12.60
N PRO A 364 4.83 -17.30 -13.29
CA PRO A 364 4.64 -17.83 -14.64
C PRO A 364 5.74 -17.37 -15.61
N ARG A 365 6.15 -18.25 -16.53
CA ARG A 365 7.23 -17.95 -17.48
C ARG A 365 6.92 -16.67 -18.27
N THR A 366 7.92 -15.81 -18.35
CA THR A 366 7.89 -14.57 -19.12
C THR A 366 8.74 -14.69 -20.38
N ASN A 367 8.45 -13.82 -21.33
CA ASN A 367 9.29 -13.60 -22.49
C ASN A 367 9.83 -12.16 -22.43
N TRP A 368 11.14 -12.02 -22.27
CA TRP A 368 11.87 -10.76 -22.09
C TRP A 368 11.36 -9.91 -20.92
N LEU A 369 10.98 -10.53 -19.79
CA LEU A 369 10.43 -9.91 -18.57
C LEU A 369 9.10 -9.15 -18.72
N VAL A 370 8.54 -8.99 -19.93
CA VAL A 370 7.35 -8.14 -20.13
C VAL A 370 6.18 -8.87 -20.79
N VAL A 371 6.44 -9.87 -21.62
CA VAL A 371 5.40 -10.59 -22.36
C VAL A 371 5.07 -11.92 -21.67
N GLU A 372 3.85 -12.42 -21.85
CA GLU A 372 3.31 -13.62 -21.19
C GLU A 372 3.18 -13.41 -19.67
N GLY A 373 3.81 -14.28 -18.85
CA GLY A 373 3.82 -14.15 -17.39
C GLY A 373 2.40 -14.09 -16.82
N ALA A 374 2.07 -12.96 -16.17
CA ALA A 374 0.76 -12.69 -15.58
C ALA A 374 -0.42 -12.89 -16.56
N ARG A 375 -0.21 -12.81 -17.87
CA ARG A 375 -1.26 -13.08 -18.87
C ARG A 375 -1.73 -14.54 -18.89
N ASN A 376 -0.93 -15.48 -18.37
CA ASN A 376 -1.42 -16.80 -18.02
C ASN A 376 -2.17 -16.70 -16.70
N GLU A 377 -3.43 -16.26 -16.80
CA GLU A 377 -4.27 -15.88 -15.66
C GLU A 377 -4.35 -16.98 -14.60
N GLN A 378 -4.63 -18.22 -14.99
CA GLN A 378 -4.80 -19.31 -14.03
C GLN A 378 -3.50 -19.61 -13.28
N HIS A 379 -2.36 -19.63 -13.98
CA HIS A 379 -1.06 -19.85 -13.35
C HIS A 379 -0.71 -18.69 -12.42
N PHE A 380 -0.97 -17.46 -12.86
CA PHE A 380 -0.71 -16.27 -12.06
C PHE A 380 -1.59 -16.19 -10.81
N LYS A 381 -2.90 -16.45 -10.91
CA LYS A 381 -3.81 -16.49 -9.76
C LYS A 381 -3.43 -17.60 -8.78
N ASN A 382 -3.02 -18.78 -9.27
CA ASN A 382 -2.52 -19.86 -8.41
C ASN A 382 -1.21 -19.48 -7.72
N TYR A 383 -0.26 -18.91 -8.46
CA TYR A 383 1.00 -18.39 -7.92
C TYR A 383 0.73 -17.37 -6.81
N LEU A 384 -0.13 -16.40 -7.08
CA LEU A 384 -0.47 -15.34 -6.15
C LEU A 384 -1.07 -15.87 -4.85
N ARG A 385 -2.12 -16.70 -4.95
CA ARG A 385 -2.79 -17.29 -3.78
C ARG A 385 -1.90 -18.24 -2.97
N ARG A 386 -0.87 -18.85 -3.58
CA ARG A 386 0.12 -19.66 -2.85
C ARG A 386 1.06 -18.82 -1.99
N HIS A 387 1.45 -17.65 -2.48
CA HIS A 387 2.37 -16.73 -1.81
C HIS A 387 1.65 -15.73 -0.89
N GLU A 388 0.33 -15.68 -0.97
CA GLU A 388 -0.49 -14.85 -0.09
C GLU A 388 -0.47 -15.38 1.35
N LEU A 389 -0.24 -14.45 2.27
CA LEU A 389 -0.20 -14.70 3.69
C LEU A 389 -1.42 -14.05 4.37
N PRO A 390 -1.98 -14.68 5.41
CA PRO A 390 -2.99 -14.06 6.26
C PRO A 390 -2.47 -12.74 6.84
N THR A 391 -3.29 -11.70 6.77
CA THR A 391 -3.08 -10.49 7.57
C THR A 391 -3.94 -10.59 8.82
N ASP A 392 -3.29 -10.83 9.96
CA ASP A 392 -3.96 -11.13 11.23
C ASP A 392 -4.75 -9.94 11.79
N VAL A 393 -4.29 -8.71 11.53
CA VAL A 393 -4.92 -7.45 11.92
C VAL A 393 -4.75 -6.44 10.80
N TRP A 394 -5.84 -5.78 10.37
CA TRP A 394 -5.78 -4.73 9.35
C TRP A 394 -6.69 -3.56 9.70
N TYR A 395 -6.12 -2.36 9.69
CA TYR A 395 -6.80 -1.11 10.00
C TYR A 395 -6.77 -0.15 8.83
N LYS A 396 -7.88 0.58 8.66
CA LYS A 396 -8.09 1.69 7.72
C LYS A 396 -8.82 2.81 8.46
N ALA A 397 -8.28 4.03 8.43
CA ALA A 397 -8.87 5.16 9.17
C ALA A 397 -10.16 5.73 8.57
N TYR A 398 -10.52 5.35 7.35
CA TYR A 398 -11.67 5.88 6.62
C TYR A 398 -12.49 4.76 5.99
N PRO A 399 -13.10 3.87 6.80
CA PRO A 399 -13.89 2.75 6.29
C PRO A 399 -15.03 3.25 5.39
N GLY A 400 -15.35 2.46 4.36
CA GLY A 400 -16.39 2.76 3.37
C GLY A 400 -15.99 3.74 2.26
N LEU A 401 -14.78 4.31 2.27
CA LEU A 401 -14.31 5.17 1.18
C LEU A 401 -13.33 4.45 0.25
N THR A 402 -13.62 4.46 -1.05
CA THR A 402 -12.69 4.01 -2.10
C THR A 402 -11.70 5.12 -2.48
N ALA A 403 -10.60 4.80 -3.17
CA ALA A 403 -9.68 5.78 -3.74
C ALA A 403 -10.39 6.76 -4.70
N PHE A 404 -11.42 6.27 -5.42
CA PHE A 404 -12.28 7.10 -6.24
C PHE A 404 -13.13 8.07 -5.42
N ASP A 405 -13.70 7.62 -4.30
CA ASP A 405 -14.41 8.50 -3.37
C ASP A 405 -13.48 9.57 -2.82
N LEU A 406 -12.25 9.21 -2.42
CA LEU A 406 -11.27 10.18 -1.93
C LEU A 406 -10.97 11.25 -2.99
N ALA A 407 -10.77 10.85 -4.26
CA ALA A 407 -10.56 11.80 -5.35
C ALA A 407 -11.79 12.68 -5.61
N THR A 408 -12.99 12.10 -5.54
CA THR A 408 -14.25 12.82 -5.73
C THR A 408 -14.48 13.84 -4.62
N ASN A 409 -14.24 13.45 -3.36
CA ASN A 409 -14.38 14.32 -2.20
C ASN A 409 -13.41 15.52 -2.28
N THR A 410 -12.16 15.31 -2.73
CA THR A 410 -11.23 16.40 -2.99
C THR A 410 -11.75 17.35 -4.06
N ARG A 411 -12.27 16.83 -5.19
CA ARG A 411 -12.85 17.66 -6.26
C ARG A 411 -14.10 18.44 -5.81
N ILE A 412 -14.91 17.87 -4.92
CA ILE A 412 -16.06 18.55 -4.30
C ILE A 412 -15.57 19.77 -3.51
N ARG A 413 -14.53 19.60 -2.68
CA ARG A 413 -13.93 20.70 -1.92
C ARG A 413 -13.36 21.79 -2.83
N GLU A 414 -12.55 21.40 -3.82
CA GLU A 414 -11.95 22.33 -4.79
C GLU A 414 -13.02 23.14 -5.54
N GLY A 415 -14.10 22.49 -5.99
CA GLY A 415 -15.18 23.17 -6.69
C GLY A 415 -16.01 24.10 -5.78
N LEU A 416 -16.08 23.82 -4.47
CA LEU A 416 -16.68 24.74 -3.50
C LEU A 416 -15.79 25.98 -3.30
N GLU A 417 -14.48 25.77 -3.10
CA GLU A 417 -13.50 26.81 -2.74
C GLU A 417 -13.04 27.66 -3.94
N ALA A 418 -13.26 27.21 -5.19
CA ALA A 418 -12.84 27.95 -6.37
C ALA A 418 -13.39 29.40 -6.39
N SER A 419 -12.53 30.38 -6.66
CA SER A 419 -12.89 31.80 -6.66
C SER A 419 -13.89 32.16 -7.76
N SER A 420 -13.76 31.54 -8.94
CA SER A 420 -14.67 31.68 -10.08
C SER A 420 -14.89 30.33 -10.77
N ALA A 421 -16.06 30.13 -11.37
CA ALA A 421 -16.40 28.96 -12.16
C ALA A 421 -17.52 29.33 -13.15
N SER A 422 -17.45 28.85 -14.39
CA SER A 422 -18.53 28.99 -15.37
C SER A 422 -19.75 28.15 -14.97
N ASP A 423 -20.92 28.44 -15.53
CA ASP A 423 -22.13 27.67 -15.24
C ASP A 423 -21.98 26.18 -15.59
N GLU A 424 -21.23 25.87 -16.65
CA GLU A 424 -20.90 24.50 -17.01
C GLU A 424 -20.02 23.82 -15.95
N GLN A 425 -18.97 24.49 -15.48
CA GLN A 425 -18.11 23.98 -14.41
C GLN A 425 -18.90 23.75 -13.11
N VAL A 426 -19.82 24.65 -12.78
CA VAL A 426 -20.69 24.50 -11.61
C VAL A 426 -21.66 23.34 -11.78
N ARG A 427 -22.23 23.12 -12.97
CA ARG A 427 -23.06 21.94 -13.25
C ARG A 427 -22.28 20.64 -13.11
N GLU A 428 -21.06 20.56 -13.64
CA GLU A 428 -20.21 19.37 -13.48
C GLU A 428 -19.84 19.13 -12.00
N TRP A 429 -19.58 20.19 -11.25
CA TRP A 429 -19.34 20.08 -9.81
C TRP A 429 -20.59 19.59 -9.05
N LEU A 430 -21.78 20.10 -9.38
CA LEU A 430 -23.04 19.66 -8.78
C LEU A 430 -23.36 18.19 -9.06
N LYS A 431 -22.90 17.61 -10.18
CA LYS A 431 -23.04 16.17 -10.49
C LYS A 431 -22.26 15.27 -9.53
N LEU A 432 -21.33 15.82 -8.76
CA LEU A 432 -20.56 15.07 -7.76
C LEU A 432 -21.32 14.91 -6.41
N LEU A 433 -22.43 15.63 -6.22
CA LEU A 433 -23.21 15.71 -4.98
C LEU A 433 -24.56 14.98 -5.08
#